data_AF-A0A962IXS2-F1
#
_entry.id   AF-A0A962IXS2-F1
#
_cell.length_a   1.000
_cell.length_b   1.000
_cell.length_c   1.000
_cell.angle_alpha   90.00
_cell.angle_beta   90.00
_cell.angle_gamma   90.00
#
_symmetry.space_group_name_H-M   'P 1'
#
loop_
_entity.id
_entity.type
_entity.pdbx_description
1 polymer ?
#
loop_
_entity_poly.entity_id
_entity_poly.type
_entity_poly.pdbx_seq_one_letter_code
_entity_poly.pdbx_strand_id
1 'polypeptide(L)'
;MLEVRQLEVILLIGAGLLIRTLVEMQRAPLGFEPAGLYRATILLPDDRYSTNDARGAAFAEIRTRAAALPGVAQADWSTGVPPELGVSVGTLQIEGRETKNTGREFIGFNMTAPDYFKLTGTPLLDGRLFTTGPEAEREILINQRFAQEQ
;
A
#
# COMPACT_ATOMS: atom_id res chain seq x y z
N MET A 1 -27.01 28.52 -37.95
CA MET A 1 -26.54 27.16 -38.28
C MET A 1 -25.03 26.96 -38.09
N LEU A 2 -24.20 28.01 -38.07
CA LEU A 2 -22.74 27.89 -37.78
C LEU A 2 -22.39 27.65 -36.30
N GLU A 3 -23.21 28.12 -35.35
CA GLU A 3 -22.88 28.04 -33.92
C GLU A 3 -22.84 26.62 -33.35
N VAL A 4 -23.64 25.70 -33.91
CA VAL A 4 -23.75 24.32 -33.40
C VAL A 4 -22.48 23.50 -33.67
N ARG A 5 -21.79 23.77 -34.78
CA ARG A 5 -20.57 23.04 -35.18
C ARG A 5 -19.38 23.31 -34.27
N GLN A 6 -19.34 24.47 -33.61
CA GLN A 6 -18.26 24.81 -32.68
C GLN A 6 -18.35 23.98 -31.40
N LEU A 7 -19.57 23.69 -30.94
CA LEU A 7 -19.79 22.85 -29.76
C LEU A 7 -19.38 21.39 -30.00
N GLU A 8 -19.61 20.87 -31.22
CA GLU A 8 -19.17 19.52 -31.62
C GLU A 8 -17.63 19.39 -31.57
N VAL A 9 -16.91 20.39 -32.08
CA VAL A 9 -15.44 20.39 -32.06
C VAL A 9 -14.91 20.49 -30.62
N ILE A 10 -15.50 21.36 -29.78
CA ILE A 10 -15.13 21.48 -28.37
C ILE A 10 -15.39 20.17 -27.63
N LEU A 11 -16.52 19.51 -27.89
CA LEU A 11 -16.87 18.22 -27.29
C LEU A 11 -15.88 17.11 -27.70
N LEU A 12 -15.50 17.05 -28.99
CA LEU A 12 -14.53 16.08 -29.49
C LEU A 12 -13.13 16.31 -28.89
N ILE A 13 -12.71 17.57 -28.75
CA ILE A 13 -11.45 17.91 -28.09
C ILE A 13 -11.48 17.47 -26.63
N GLY A 14 -12.56 17.78 -25.90
CA GLY A 14 -12.73 17.36 -24.50
C GLY A 14 -12.72 15.84 -24.34
N ALA A 15 -13.46 15.12 -25.19
CA ALA A 15 -13.48 13.66 -25.19
C ALA A 15 -12.10 13.06 -25.50
N GLY A 16 -11.38 13.61 -26.48
CA GLY A 16 -10.04 13.17 -26.84
C GLY A 16 -9.03 13.36 -25.70
N LEU A 17 -9.09 14.50 -24.99
CA LEU A 17 -8.25 14.77 -23.82
C LEU A 17 -8.58 13.84 -22.64
N LEU A 18 -9.86 13.53 -22.42
CA LEU A 18 -10.29 12.58 -21.39
C LEU A 18 -9.79 11.16 -21.68
N ILE A 19 -9.94 10.70 -22.93
CA ILE A 19 -9.42 9.40 -23.36
C ILE A 19 -7.90 9.35 -23.21
N ARG A 20 -7.19 10.39 -23.65
CA ARG A 20 -5.73 10.49 -23.50
C ARG A 20 -5.34 10.40 -22.02
N THR A 21 -5.98 11.19 -21.16
CA THR A 21 -5.70 11.19 -19.72
C THR A 21 -5.95 9.80 -19.11
N LEU A 22 -7.05 9.14 -19.47
CA LEU A 22 -7.36 7.79 -19.00
C LEU A 22 -6.29 6.77 -19.43
N VAL A 23 -5.83 6.82 -20.69
CA VAL A 23 -4.78 5.93 -21.21
C VAL A 23 -3.45 6.17 -20.50
N GLU A 24 -3.07 7.42 -20.26
CA GLU A 24 -1.85 7.75 -19.50
C GLU A 24 -1.94 7.25 -18.05
N MET A 25 -3.09 7.43 -17.40
CA MET A 25 -3.32 6.92 -16.04
C MET A 25 -3.22 5.39 -15.96
N GLN A 26 -3.70 4.66 -16.97
CA GLN A 26 -3.60 3.20 -17.02
C GLN A 26 -2.17 2.70 -17.26
N ARG A 27 -1.29 3.53 -17.81
CA ARG A 27 0.12 3.19 -18.10
C ARG A 27 1.09 3.69 -17.04
N ALA A 28 0.61 4.50 -16.09
CA ALA A 28 1.45 5.01 -15.02
C ALA A 28 2.03 3.83 -14.20
N PRO A 29 3.33 3.85 -13.88
CA PRO A 29 3.95 2.80 -13.10
C PRO A 29 3.31 2.78 -11.70
N LEU A 30 2.72 1.65 -11.33
CA LEU A 30 2.00 1.49 -10.07
C LEU A 30 2.93 1.40 -8.85
N GLY A 31 4.24 1.18 -9.07
CA GLY A 31 5.22 0.92 -8.01
C GLY A 31 5.13 -0.49 -7.41
N PHE A 32 4.33 -1.37 -8.01
CA PHE A 32 4.21 -2.79 -7.69
C PHE A 32 3.72 -3.54 -8.94
N GLU A 33 3.88 -4.87 -8.95
CA GLU A 33 3.47 -5.74 -10.05
C GLU A 33 2.12 -6.41 -9.74
N PRO A 34 0.99 -5.94 -10.30
CA PRO A 34 -0.33 -6.50 -9.99
C PRO A 34 -0.59 -7.86 -10.64
N ALA A 35 0.19 -8.24 -11.66
CA ALA A 35 -0.04 -9.45 -12.42
C ALA A 35 0.17 -10.71 -11.56
N GLY A 36 -0.86 -11.54 -11.44
CA GLY A 36 -0.79 -12.76 -10.63
C GLY A 36 -0.93 -12.56 -9.12
N LEU A 37 -1.23 -11.33 -8.66
CA LEU A 37 -1.54 -11.07 -7.26
C LEU A 37 -3.02 -11.32 -6.95
N TYR A 38 -3.27 -11.98 -5.83
CA TYR A 38 -4.60 -12.24 -5.31
C TYR A 38 -4.71 -11.73 -3.88
N ARG A 39 -5.85 -11.12 -3.55
CA ARG A 39 -6.15 -10.60 -2.21
C ARG A 39 -7.33 -11.35 -1.62
N ALA A 40 -7.20 -11.75 -0.36
CA ALA A 40 -8.30 -12.19 0.48
C ALA A 40 -8.34 -11.34 1.75
N THR A 41 -9.52 -10.84 2.11
CA THR A 41 -9.73 -10.08 3.34
C THR A 41 -10.24 -11.01 4.42
N ILE A 42 -9.51 -11.06 5.55
CA ILE A 42 -9.84 -11.92 6.69
C ILE A 42 -10.15 -11.02 7.89
N LEU A 43 -11.34 -11.19 8.46
CA LEU A 43 -11.75 -10.51 9.68
C LEU A 43 -11.61 -11.47 10.85
N LEU A 44 -10.71 -11.14 11.79
CA LEU A 44 -10.55 -11.91 13.03
C LEU A 44 -11.53 -11.39 14.10
N PRO A 45 -12.38 -12.26 14.69
CA PRO A 45 -13.29 -11.86 15.77
C PRO A 45 -12.55 -11.30 16.99
N ASP A 46 -13.00 -10.15 17.50
CA ASP A 46 -12.33 -9.44 18.62
C ASP A 46 -12.42 -10.20 19.94
N ASP A 47 -13.47 -10.99 20.15
CA ASP A 47 -13.70 -11.82 21.34
C ASP A 47 -12.65 -12.93 21.49
N ARG A 48 -12.22 -13.51 20.36
CA ARG A 48 -11.23 -14.60 20.31
C ARG A 48 -9.80 -14.10 20.09
N TYR A 49 -9.63 -12.98 19.40
CA TYR A 49 -8.34 -12.41 19.02
C TYR A 49 -8.17 -11.00 19.62
N SER A 50 -8.23 -10.91 20.94
CA SER A 50 -8.21 -9.63 21.67
C SER A 50 -6.81 -9.01 21.80
N THR A 51 -5.73 -9.80 21.62
CA THR A 51 -4.34 -9.32 21.72
C THR A 51 -3.64 -9.30 20.37
N ASN A 52 -2.66 -8.41 20.22
CA ASN A 52 -1.82 -8.36 19.02
C ASN A 52 -1.04 -9.66 18.81
N ASP A 53 -0.56 -10.29 19.87
CA ASP A 53 0.13 -11.58 19.80
C ASP A 53 -0.77 -12.69 19.24
N ALA A 54 -2.03 -12.75 19.69
CA ALA A 54 -3.00 -13.72 19.19
C ALA A 54 -3.31 -13.48 17.70
N ARG A 55 -3.45 -12.22 17.28
CA ARG A 55 -3.64 -11.86 15.87
C ARG A 55 -2.43 -12.20 15.02
N GLY A 56 -1.23 -11.86 15.49
CA GLY A 56 0.04 -12.15 14.83
C GLY A 56 0.24 -13.65 14.62
N ALA A 57 -0.01 -14.46 15.66
CA ALA A 57 0.04 -15.91 15.57
C ALA A 57 -0.97 -16.47 14.54
N ALA A 58 -2.20 -15.95 14.52
CA ALA A 58 -3.22 -16.37 13.57
C ALA A 58 -2.82 -16.04 12.12
N PHE A 59 -2.33 -14.83 11.84
CA PHE A 59 -1.89 -14.45 10.50
C PHE A 59 -0.62 -15.19 10.07
N ALA A 60 0.29 -15.52 10.99
CA ALA A 60 1.45 -16.37 10.70
C ALA A 60 1.03 -17.80 10.28
N GLU A 61 0.04 -18.37 10.96
CA GLU A 61 -0.53 -19.68 10.61
C GLU A 61 -1.25 -19.64 9.25
N ILE A 62 -2.09 -18.62 9.02
CA ILE A 62 -2.79 -18.41 7.74
C ILE A 62 -1.78 -18.29 6.60
N ARG A 63 -0.74 -17.47 6.75
CA ARG A 63 0.33 -17.30 5.77
C ARG A 63 1.00 -18.64 5.44
N THR A 64 1.35 -19.41 6.48
CA THR A 64 2.00 -20.72 6.33
C THR A 64 1.12 -21.70 5.55
N ARG A 65 -0.18 -21.74 5.86
CA ARG A 65 -1.14 -22.61 5.17
C ARG A 65 -1.40 -22.17 3.73
N ALA A 66 -1.51 -20.86 3.49
CA ALA A 66 -1.70 -20.32 2.15
C ALA A 66 -0.50 -20.62 1.24
N ALA A 67 0.72 -20.48 1.75
CA ALA A 67 1.95 -20.81 1.02
C ALA A 67 2.07 -22.31 0.68
N ALA A 68 1.38 -23.18 1.42
CA ALA A 68 1.39 -24.63 1.18
C ALA A 68 0.35 -25.09 0.14
N LEU A 69 -0.51 -24.20 -0.36
CA LEU A 69 -1.52 -24.56 -1.36
C LEU A 69 -0.88 -24.81 -2.74
N PRO A 70 -1.34 -25.83 -3.50
CA PRO A 70 -0.86 -26.07 -4.86
C PRO A 70 -1.10 -24.84 -5.76
N GLY A 71 -0.05 -24.41 -6.48
CA GLY A 71 -0.10 -23.26 -7.38
C GLY A 71 0.17 -21.90 -6.73
N VAL A 72 0.33 -21.83 -5.40
CA VAL A 72 0.76 -20.60 -4.71
C VAL A 72 2.29 -20.52 -4.72
N ALA A 73 2.83 -19.47 -5.34
CA ALA A 73 4.28 -19.23 -5.35
C ALA A 73 4.77 -18.59 -4.04
N GLN A 74 4.03 -17.61 -3.52
CA GLN A 74 4.33 -16.90 -2.29
C GLN A 74 3.03 -16.44 -1.62
N ALA A 75 3.05 -16.31 -0.29
CA ALA A 75 1.94 -15.77 0.48
C ALA A 75 2.46 -14.85 1.60
N ASP A 76 1.79 -13.73 1.79
CA ASP A 76 2.09 -12.74 2.82
C ASP A 76 0.78 -12.03 3.24
N TRP A 77 0.82 -11.22 4.29
CA TRP A 77 -0.32 -10.46 4.79
C TRP A 77 0.02 -8.98 4.94
N SER A 78 -1.00 -8.14 4.80
CA SER A 78 -0.91 -6.72 5.09
C SER A 78 -2.24 -6.18 5.61
N THR A 79 -2.19 -5.09 6.38
CA THR A 79 -3.39 -4.36 6.83
C THR A 79 -3.99 -3.47 5.73
N GLY A 80 -3.22 -3.18 4.68
CA GLY A 80 -3.65 -2.43 3.51
C GLY A 80 -2.83 -2.81 2.28
N VAL A 81 -3.38 -2.57 1.10
CA VAL A 81 -2.72 -2.87 -0.19
C VAL A 81 -2.78 -1.62 -1.05
N PRO A 82 -1.72 -1.26 -1.80
CA PRO A 82 -1.77 -0.12 -2.70
C PRO A 82 -3.01 -0.16 -3.63
N PRO A 83 -3.71 0.97 -3.84
CA PRO A 83 -3.46 2.30 -3.27
C PRO A 83 -4.08 2.54 -1.88
N GLU A 84 -4.78 1.55 -1.30
CA GLU A 84 -5.34 1.63 0.05
C GLU A 84 -4.22 1.64 1.11
N LEU A 85 -4.10 2.77 1.79
CA LEU A 85 -3.27 2.88 2.98
C LEU A 85 -4.15 2.80 4.21
N GLY A 86 -3.71 2.03 5.21
CA GLY A 86 -4.19 2.21 6.57
C GLY A 86 -3.90 3.63 7.03
N VAL A 87 -4.80 4.18 7.86
CA VAL A 87 -4.68 5.54 8.37
C VAL A 87 -4.65 5.49 9.89
N SER A 88 -3.57 6.00 10.48
CA SER A 88 -3.52 6.36 11.89
C SER A 88 -3.85 7.82 12.08
N VAL A 89 -4.33 8.15 13.28
CA VAL A 89 -4.38 9.52 13.76
C VAL A 89 -3.44 9.62 14.96
N GLY A 90 -2.40 10.43 14.86
CA GLY A 90 -1.39 10.53 15.91
C GLY A 90 -0.39 11.65 15.69
N THR A 91 0.73 11.56 16.40
CA THR A 91 1.86 12.47 16.24
C THR A 91 3.04 11.66 15.74
N LEU A 92 3.63 12.10 14.63
CA LEU A 92 4.85 11.52 14.08
C LEU A 92 6.03 12.35 14.57
N GLN A 93 6.90 11.73 15.36
CA GLN A 93 8.13 12.37 15.83
C GLN A 93 9.34 11.64 15.23
N ILE A 94 10.22 12.40 14.59
CA ILE A 94 11.47 11.90 14.03
C ILE A 94 12.60 12.46 14.89
N GLU A 95 13.45 11.58 15.40
CA GLU A 95 14.57 11.98 16.24
C GLU A 95 15.48 12.98 15.50
N GLY A 96 15.90 14.04 16.20
CA GLY A 96 16.74 15.08 15.63
C GLY A 96 16.01 16.10 14.74
N ARG A 97 14.66 16.06 14.68
CA ARG A 97 13.87 17.05 13.94
C ARG A 97 12.84 17.75 14.81
N GLU A 98 12.62 19.03 14.52
CA GLU A 98 11.50 19.75 15.10
C GLU A 98 10.19 19.21 14.53
N THR A 99 9.29 18.79 15.42
CA THR A 99 7.96 18.34 15.04
C THR A 99 7.21 19.52 14.44
N LYS A 100 7.06 19.54 13.10
CA LYS A 100 6.35 20.61 12.36
C LYS A 100 4.90 20.79 12.81
N ASN A 101 4.30 19.78 13.41
CA ASN A 101 2.90 19.78 13.79
C ASN A 101 2.73 19.23 15.20
N THR A 102 2.32 20.10 16.13
CA THR A 102 2.05 19.74 17.53
C THR A 102 0.64 19.15 17.72
N GLY A 103 -0.13 19.01 16.64
CA GLY A 103 -1.48 18.45 16.61
C GLY A 103 -1.55 16.97 16.18
N ARG A 104 -2.78 16.47 16.03
CA ARG A 104 -3.05 15.14 15.44
C ARG A 104 -2.97 15.21 13.93
N GLU A 105 -2.11 14.38 13.34
CA GLU A 105 -1.97 14.21 11.90
C GLU A 105 -2.54 12.88 11.43
N PHE A 106 -2.97 12.83 10.17
CA PHE A 106 -3.27 11.58 9.49
C PHE A 106 -1.96 10.96 9.00
N ILE A 107 -1.59 9.83 9.57
CA ILE A 107 -0.38 9.09 9.22
C ILE A 107 -0.81 7.86 8.41
N GLY A 108 -0.52 7.86 7.12
CA GLY A 108 -0.71 6.68 6.28
C GLY A 108 0.35 5.63 6.63
N PHE A 109 -0.07 4.49 7.19
CA PHE A 109 0.84 3.38 7.48
C PHE A 109 0.14 2.03 7.26
N ASN A 110 0.93 1.04 6.88
CA ASN A 110 0.49 -0.34 6.75
C ASN A 110 1.43 -1.23 7.54
N MET A 111 0.87 -2.24 8.19
CA MET A 111 1.64 -3.35 8.75
C MET A 111 1.63 -4.49 7.74
N THR A 112 2.79 -5.09 7.49
CA THR A 112 2.95 -6.19 6.55
C THR A 112 3.88 -7.24 7.15
N ALA A 113 3.80 -8.49 6.70
CA ALA A 113 4.87 -9.44 6.99
C ALA A 113 6.11 -9.18 6.11
N PRO A 114 7.26 -9.80 6.43
CA PRO A 114 8.55 -9.38 5.89
C PRO A 114 8.73 -9.53 4.36
N ASP A 115 8.06 -10.51 3.75
CA ASP A 115 8.24 -10.80 2.33
C ASP A 115 7.23 -10.06 1.43
N TYR A 116 6.38 -9.20 2.01
CA TYR A 116 5.35 -8.44 1.30
C TYR A 116 5.89 -7.70 0.08
N PHE A 117 6.97 -6.92 0.23
CA PHE A 117 7.53 -6.13 -0.88
C PHE A 117 8.15 -6.99 -1.98
N LYS A 118 8.70 -8.17 -1.63
CA LYS A 118 9.18 -9.13 -2.62
C LYS A 118 8.01 -9.73 -3.39
N LEU A 119 6.95 -10.10 -2.68
CA LEU A 119 5.72 -10.65 -3.26
C LEU A 119 5.05 -9.65 -4.20
N THR A 120 4.98 -8.36 -3.83
CA THR A 120 4.37 -7.32 -4.67
C THR A 120 5.31 -6.78 -5.75
N GLY A 121 6.57 -7.22 -5.81
CA GLY A 121 7.55 -6.71 -6.75
C GLY A 121 7.89 -5.22 -6.54
N THR A 122 7.66 -4.69 -5.34
CA THR A 122 7.95 -3.29 -5.03
C THR A 122 9.45 -3.10 -4.82
N PRO A 123 10.13 -2.24 -5.61
CA PRO A 123 11.58 -2.11 -5.53
C PRO A 123 12.03 -1.37 -4.27
N LEU A 124 13.09 -1.87 -3.64
CA LEU A 124 13.83 -1.15 -2.61
C LEU A 124 14.79 -0.16 -3.29
N LEU A 125 14.67 1.12 -2.96
CA LEU A 125 15.55 2.15 -3.51
C LEU A 125 16.85 2.32 -2.70
N ASP A 126 16.76 2.22 -1.38
CA ASP A 126 17.90 2.35 -0.47
C ASP A 126 17.62 1.60 0.86
N GLY A 127 18.68 1.19 1.56
CA GLY A 127 18.59 0.50 2.85
C GLY A 127 18.37 -1.01 2.74
N ARG A 128 17.40 -1.55 3.51
CA ARG A 128 17.08 -2.98 3.58
C ARG A 128 15.58 -3.23 3.79
N LEU A 129 15.10 -4.37 3.32
CA LEU A 129 13.75 -4.86 3.64
C LEU A 129 13.66 -5.34 5.09
N PHE A 130 12.43 -5.63 5.51
CA PHE A 130 12.13 -6.17 6.83
C PHE A 130 12.90 -7.47 7.11
N THR A 131 13.47 -7.56 8.32
CA THR A 131 14.07 -8.79 8.82
C THR A 131 13.04 -9.73 9.43
N THR A 132 13.46 -10.93 9.79
CA THR A 132 12.64 -11.90 10.54
C THR A 132 13.14 -11.97 11.97
N GLY A 133 12.21 -12.06 12.93
CA GLY A 133 12.53 -12.16 14.36
C GLY A 133 12.13 -10.90 15.14
N PRO A 134 12.55 -10.78 16.42
CA PRO A 134 12.10 -9.73 17.32
C PRO A 134 12.47 -8.31 16.87
N GLU A 135 13.54 -8.18 16.08
CA GLU A 135 14.00 -6.88 15.56
C GLU A 135 13.03 -6.29 14.52
N ALA A 136 12.27 -7.15 13.81
CA ALA A 136 11.33 -6.74 12.78
C ALA A 136 10.21 -5.81 13.30
N GLU A 137 9.85 -5.93 14.58
CA GLU A 137 8.79 -5.13 15.21
C GLU A 137 9.15 -3.64 15.32
N ARG A 138 10.42 -3.28 15.17
CA ARG A 138 10.92 -1.91 15.30
C ARG A 138 11.35 -1.31 13.96
N GLU A 139 11.17 -2.03 12.87
CA GLU A 139 11.57 -1.60 11.55
C GLU A 139 10.45 -0.83 10.86
N ILE A 140 10.81 0.26 10.19
CA ILE A 140 9.87 1.07 9.42
C ILE A 140 10.44 1.27 8.02
N LEU A 141 9.63 0.94 7.01
CA LEU A 141 9.89 1.27 5.62
C LEU A 141 9.05 2.49 5.25
N ILE A 142 9.69 3.48 4.63
CA ILE A 142 9.05 4.72 4.18
C ILE A 142 9.03 4.76 2.66
N ASN A 143 8.03 5.43 2.09
CA ASN A 143 7.99 5.64 0.65
C ASN A 143 8.94 6.78 0.23
N GLN A 144 9.29 6.82 -1.06
CA GLN A 144 10.22 7.81 -1.61
C GLN A 144 9.77 9.26 -1.35
N ARG A 145 8.47 9.53 -1.47
CA ARG A 145 7.92 10.87 -1.26
C ARG A 145 8.11 11.34 0.16
N PHE A 146 7.80 10.48 1.13
CA PHE A 146 8.03 10.75 2.54
C PHE A 146 9.52 10.99 2.80
N ALA A 147 10.43 10.19 2.23
CA ALA A 147 11.86 10.42 2.36
C ALA A 147 12.34 11.78 1.80
N GLN A 148 11.67 12.32 0.78
CA GLN A 148 12.02 13.61 0.14
C GLN A 148 11.41 14.82 0.85
N GLU A 149 10.21 14.70 1.40
CA GLU A 149 9.50 15.78 2.10
C GLU A 149 10.05 16.06 3.51
N GLN A 150 10.90 15.13 3.96
CA GLN A 150 11.45 15.05 5.30
C GLN A 150 12.81 15.73 5.36
#